data_AF-A0A8T1VIV5-F1
#
_entry.id   AF-A0A8T1VIV5-F1
#
_cell.length_a   1.000
_cell.length_b   1.000
_cell.length_c   1.000
_cell.angle_alpha   90.00
_cell.angle_beta   90.00
_cell.angle_gamma   90.00
#
_symmetry.space_group_name_H-M   'P 1'
#
loop_
_entity.id
_entity.type
_entity.pdbx_description
1 polymer ?
#
loop_
_entity_poly.entity_id
_entity_poly.type
_entity_poly.pdbx_seq_one_letter_code
_entity_poly.pdbx_strand_id
1 'polypeptide(L)'
;MPQTQRARSGCSEVDRECQGRRTRPVPHRSAWRAHQLARARRRSLEAAIEANDPQLPLQPADPTRTIKRLFGAAPREDVIHVLVKVPRHVAPPPAKRRKLLTDLKREIATPSSFSKTKHGNSYSWVRVVPQCKAQIECHRIDWGDEDATALPVVLLNEVFARFDANCKSIELTVWDTPFALELCRKLSTPFRNEAELPAKSRELLNEYLFEYLPDCSILPISLAHATSDGSYFCNSKLLLNVEFRRGRGEGDGDPTMQNIAYYIHVLPDRVDCQIPSFVLDICGPLLGVSGIVNLSDEKLVCDPLSLKFPVILFDNDDMLVGLARLCASLKFAVRELRKFISCNAVTLKPPIDQLEFPYKNSYEKDDIVTTFRYNKRIQRFTFEAQTESGLQVIVKLSRTYSKEVHEYCANAGVAPTLLHYEVLVNGWIFVVMEKLEAVLLAEVLGTGTVTKSTLESKVRRIQRLLRPQNYVHGDLRESNLMWEESRNELKMIDFDWAGKDGEAFYPPFLNTEVKWPGGVAPGKVLIAAHDDYWLNLLLREASQY
;
A
#
# COMPACT_ATOMS: atom_id res chain seq x y z
N MET A 1 -7.45 -29.58 42.85
CA MET A 1 -8.61 -29.80 43.74
C MET A 1 -8.23 -29.32 45.14
N PRO A 2 -9.14 -28.81 45.97
CA PRO A 2 -10.62 -28.75 45.87
C PRO A 2 -11.10 -27.33 45.49
N GLN A 3 -12.05 -27.06 44.59
CA GLN A 3 -13.48 -27.41 44.50
C GLN A 3 -14.33 -27.03 45.72
N THR A 4 -15.07 -25.92 45.60
CA THR A 4 -16.48 -25.81 46.03
C THR A 4 -17.25 -24.83 45.14
N GLN A 5 -18.29 -25.36 44.50
CA GLN A 5 -19.34 -24.68 43.75
C GLN A 5 -20.26 -23.87 44.70
N ARG A 6 -20.92 -22.83 44.18
CA ARG A 6 -22.32 -22.54 44.49
C ARG A 6 -23.01 -21.87 43.29
N ALA A 7 -24.21 -22.36 43.02
CA ALA A 7 -25.06 -22.04 41.89
C ALA A 7 -26.21 -21.09 42.30
N ARG A 8 -26.65 -20.29 41.31
CA ARG A 8 -28.01 -19.89 40.92
C ARG A 8 -29.08 -19.50 41.97
N SER A 9 -29.61 -18.29 41.78
CA SER A 9 -31.05 -17.90 41.85
C SER A 9 -31.15 -16.53 41.14
N GLY A 10 -32.06 -16.18 40.22
CA GLY A 10 -33.40 -16.67 39.93
C GLY A 10 -34.46 -15.67 40.43
N CYS A 11 -34.82 -14.67 39.61
CA CYS A 11 -36.06 -13.85 39.66
C CYS A 11 -36.05 -12.93 38.41
N SER A 12 -36.80 -13.17 37.33
CA SER A 12 -38.26 -13.08 37.08
C SER A 12 -38.80 -11.65 36.92
N GLU A 13 -39.11 -11.32 35.66
CA GLU A 13 -40.25 -10.56 35.13
C GLU A 13 -40.57 -9.16 35.69
N VAL A 14 -40.41 -8.15 34.80
CA VAL A 14 -41.50 -7.21 34.47
C VAL A 14 -41.48 -6.99 32.96
N ASP A 15 -42.44 -7.63 32.28
CA ASP A 15 -42.91 -7.33 30.93
C ASP A 15 -44.04 -6.29 30.98
N ARG A 16 -44.31 -5.67 29.83
CA ARG A 16 -45.34 -4.63 29.47
C ARG A 16 -44.77 -3.21 29.49
N GLU A 17 -44.88 -2.39 28.45
CA GLU A 17 -45.76 -2.37 27.28
C GLU A 17 -45.20 -1.29 26.33
N CYS A 18 -45.01 -1.61 25.04
CA CYS A 18 -45.18 -0.65 23.93
C CYS A 18 -45.10 -1.40 22.59
N GLN A 19 -46.16 -2.13 22.28
CA GLN A 19 -46.47 -2.47 20.90
C GLN A 19 -46.89 -1.21 20.15
N GLY A 20 -46.31 -0.99 18.97
CA GLY A 20 -46.85 -0.06 17.99
C GLY A 20 -45.83 0.79 17.26
N ARG A 21 -44.97 0.18 16.44
CA ARG A 21 -44.40 0.82 15.23
C ARG A 21 -43.91 -0.26 14.27
N ARG A 22 -44.60 -0.39 13.14
CA ARG A 22 -44.16 -1.19 11.98
C ARG A 22 -42.74 -0.75 11.60
N THR A 23 -41.74 -1.60 11.82
CA THR A 23 -40.41 -1.42 11.26
C THR A 23 -40.49 -1.60 9.74
N ARG A 24 -40.33 -0.50 8.99
CA ARG A 24 -40.04 -0.57 7.56
C ARG A 24 -38.72 -1.33 7.38
N PRO A 25 -38.59 -2.23 6.40
CA PRO A 25 -37.33 -2.90 6.13
C PRO A 25 -36.28 -1.85 5.71
N VAL A 26 -35.13 -1.87 6.38
CA VAL A 26 -33.95 -1.09 5.98
C VAL A 26 -33.39 -1.71 4.70
N PRO A 27 -33.19 -0.95 3.60
CA PRO A 27 -32.69 -1.54 2.37
C PRO A 27 -31.23 -2.00 2.53
N HIS A 28 -30.95 -3.22 2.09
CA HIS A 28 -29.60 -3.76 1.91
C HIS A 28 -28.69 -2.77 1.15
N ARG A 29 -27.41 -2.67 1.55
CA ARG A 29 -26.37 -1.85 0.87
C ARG A 29 -26.19 -2.19 -0.62
N SER A 30 -26.63 -3.36 -1.08
CA SER A 30 -26.69 -3.74 -2.50
C SER A 30 -27.74 -2.94 -3.30
N ALA A 31 -28.89 -2.64 -2.71
CA ALA A 31 -29.96 -1.87 -3.35
C ALA A 31 -29.60 -0.38 -3.49
N TRP A 32 -28.79 0.16 -2.56
CA TRP A 32 -28.36 1.56 -2.61
C TRP A 32 -27.29 1.81 -3.70
N ARG A 33 -26.33 0.88 -3.88
CA ARG A 33 -25.36 0.93 -5.00
C ARG A 33 -26.02 0.74 -6.36
N ALA A 34 -26.97 -0.20 -6.49
CA ALA A 34 -27.73 -0.39 -7.73
C ALA A 34 -28.58 0.85 -8.08
N HIS A 35 -29.19 1.50 -7.08
CA HIS A 35 -29.99 2.71 -7.29
C HIS A 35 -29.14 3.95 -7.65
N GLN A 36 -27.93 4.08 -7.09
CA GLN A 36 -26.98 5.14 -7.45
C GLN A 36 -26.41 4.96 -8.87
N LEU A 37 -26.07 3.73 -9.27
CA LEU A 37 -25.65 3.40 -10.64
C LEU A 37 -26.76 3.64 -11.67
N ALA A 38 -28.02 3.32 -11.31
CA ALA A 38 -29.17 3.61 -12.16
C ALA A 38 -29.45 5.13 -12.29
N ARG A 39 -29.29 5.91 -11.21
CA ARG A 39 -29.40 7.38 -11.26
C ARG A 39 -28.26 8.04 -12.03
N ALA A 40 -27.04 7.55 -11.93
CA ALA A 40 -25.89 8.04 -12.69
C ALA A 40 -26.06 7.74 -14.19
N ARG A 41 -26.50 6.52 -14.54
CA ARG A 41 -26.84 6.15 -15.93
C ARG A 41 -27.98 6.98 -16.49
N ARG A 42 -29.02 7.26 -15.70
CA ARG A 42 -30.16 8.09 -16.12
C ARG A 42 -29.75 9.56 -16.34
N ARG A 43 -28.92 10.13 -15.46
CA ARG A 43 -28.37 11.49 -15.63
C ARG A 43 -27.42 11.62 -16.82
N SER A 44 -26.59 10.60 -17.08
CA SER A 44 -25.75 10.56 -18.30
C SER A 44 -26.57 10.39 -19.58
N LEU A 45 -27.71 9.69 -19.52
CA LEU A 45 -28.61 9.55 -20.67
C LEU A 45 -29.41 10.84 -20.90
N GLU A 46 -29.92 11.47 -19.84
CA GLU A 46 -30.64 12.75 -19.90
C GLU A 46 -29.71 13.88 -20.38
N ALA A 47 -28.45 13.94 -19.91
CA ALA A 47 -27.46 14.90 -20.40
C ALA A 47 -27.00 14.64 -21.84
N ALA A 48 -27.01 13.38 -22.30
CA ALA A 48 -26.71 13.05 -23.70
C ALA A 48 -27.88 13.35 -24.65
N ILE A 49 -29.11 13.41 -24.13
CA ILE A 49 -30.31 13.81 -24.87
C ILE A 49 -30.41 15.35 -24.94
N GLU A 50 -30.04 16.07 -23.89
CA GLU A 50 -30.03 17.54 -23.86
C GLU A 50 -28.87 18.19 -24.66
N ALA A 51 -27.82 17.44 -24.97
CA ALA A 51 -26.64 17.96 -25.69
C ALA A 51 -26.76 17.97 -27.22
N ASN A 52 -27.88 17.52 -27.80
CA ASN A 52 -28.12 17.60 -29.24
C ASN A 52 -29.11 18.75 -29.55
N ASP A 53 -28.57 19.81 -30.13
CA ASP A 53 -29.26 21.01 -30.64
C ASP A 53 -30.43 20.65 -31.59
N PRO A 54 -31.64 21.24 -31.47
CA PRO A 54 -32.82 20.81 -32.21
C PRO A 54 -33.06 21.70 -33.44
N GLN A 55 -32.51 21.35 -34.60
CA GLN A 55 -33.00 21.87 -35.88
C GLN A 55 -32.99 20.82 -37.00
N LEU A 56 -34.21 20.43 -37.40
CA LEU A 56 -34.72 19.90 -38.68
C LEU A 56 -35.55 18.61 -38.53
N PRO A 57 -36.78 18.55 -39.10
CA PRO A 57 -37.61 17.36 -39.03
C PRO A 57 -37.15 16.35 -40.09
N LEU A 58 -36.29 15.40 -39.71
CA LEU A 58 -36.03 14.22 -40.53
C LEU A 58 -37.07 13.15 -40.18
N GLN A 59 -37.86 12.77 -41.18
CA GLN A 59 -38.79 11.64 -41.12
C GLN A 59 -38.10 10.41 -40.52
N PRO A 60 -38.81 9.58 -39.72
CA PRO A 60 -38.22 8.37 -39.16
C PRO A 60 -37.77 7.44 -40.30
N ALA A 61 -36.45 7.29 -40.45
CA ALA A 61 -35.88 6.35 -41.40
C ALA A 61 -36.28 4.93 -40.98
N ASP A 62 -36.86 4.18 -41.93
CA ASP A 62 -37.21 2.77 -41.80
C ASP A 62 -36.01 1.96 -41.24
N PRO A 63 -36.12 1.38 -40.03
CA PRO A 63 -35.05 0.64 -39.36
C PRO A 63 -34.45 -0.48 -40.22
N THR A 64 -35.25 -1.00 -41.16
CA THR A 64 -34.89 -2.09 -42.07
C THR A 64 -33.81 -1.68 -43.08
N ARG A 65 -33.76 -0.39 -43.47
CA ARG A 65 -32.75 0.13 -44.42
C ARG A 65 -31.36 0.25 -43.79
N THR A 66 -31.28 0.56 -42.51
CA THR A 66 -30.00 0.75 -41.80
C THR A 66 -29.30 -0.58 -41.51
N ILE A 67 -30.07 -1.66 -41.28
CA ILE A 67 -29.56 -3.00 -40.96
C ILE A 67 -29.05 -3.75 -42.21
N LYS A 68 -29.68 -3.55 -43.38
CA LYS A 68 -29.25 -4.14 -44.67
C LYS A 68 -27.82 -3.79 -45.09
N ARG A 69 -27.23 -2.72 -44.52
CA ARG A 69 -25.88 -2.27 -44.86
C ARG A 69 -24.77 -3.01 -44.07
N LEU A 70 -25.14 -3.68 -42.97
CA LEU A 70 -24.21 -4.36 -42.06
C LEU A 70 -24.16 -5.87 -42.28
N PHE A 71 -25.27 -6.48 -42.69
CA PHE A 71 -25.32 -7.88 -43.12
C PHE A 71 -25.24 -7.87 -44.65
N GLY A 72 -24.19 -8.44 -45.25
CA GLY A 72 -24.04 -8.50 -46.71
C GLY A 72 -25.20 -9.21 -47.46
N ALA A 73 -26.15 -9.80 -46.73
CA ALA A 73 -27.43 -10.32 -47.21
C ALA A 73 -28.58 -9.87 -46.26
N ALA A 74 -29.83 -9.97 -46.72
CA ALA A 74 -30.99 -9.63 -45.89
C ALA A 74 -31.05 -10.54 -44.64
N PRO A 75 -31.29 -9.99 -43.43
CA PRO A 75 -31.42 -10.79 -42.22
C PRO A 75 -32.58 -11.77 -42.35
N ARG A 76 -32.36 -13.01 -41.91
CA ARG A 76 -33.40 -14.03 -41.82
C ARG A 76 -34.43 -13.67 -40.75
N GLU A 77 -35.72 -13.75 -41.09
CA GLU A 77 -36.84 -13.38 -40.21
C GLU A 77 -37.09 -14.38 -39.07
N ASP A 78 -36.57 -15.60 -39.17
CA ASP A 78 -36.76 -16.69 -38.20
C ASP A 78 -35.71 -16.74 -37.08
N VAL A 79 -34.84 -15.74 -36.98
CA VAL A 79 -33.74 -15.69 -36.01
C VAL A 79 -33.57 -14.31 -35.41
N ILE A 80 -33.27 -14.24 -34.12
CA ILE A 80 -32.95 -12.97 -33.43
C ILE A 80 -31.50 -12.58 -33.77
N HIS A 81 -31.32 -11.47 -34.47
CA HIS A 81 -30.01 -10.92 -34.77
C HIS A 81 -29.61 -9.90 -33.69
N VAL A 82 -28.53 -10.17 -32.96
CA VAL A 82 -28.01 -9.26 -31.91
C VAL A 82 -26.76 -8.55 -32.42
N LEU A 83 -26.81 -7.21 -32.51
CA LEU A 83 -25.67 -6.37 -32.84
C LEU A 83 -25.03 -5.83 -31.57
N VAL A 84 -23.89 -6.42 -31.19
CA VAL A 84 -23.10 -5.94 -30.05
C VAL A 84 -22.02 -4.99 -30.55
N LYS A 85 -22.15 -3.70 -30.21
CA LYS A 85 -21.05 -2.74 -30.39
C LYS A 85 -20.04 -2.97 -29.26
N VAL A 86 -19.05 -3.83 -29.52
CA VAL A 86 -17.92 -3.97 -28.60
C VAL A 86 -17.22 -2.61 -28.52
N PRO A 87 -17.05 -2.03 -27.31
CA PRO A 87 -16.25 -0.82 -27.18
C PRO A 87 -14.86 -1.15 -27.72
N ARG A 88 -14.44 -0.51 -28.82
CA ARG A 88 -13.02 -0.46 -29.13
C ARG A 88 -12.34 0.05 -27.86
N HIS A 89 -11.22 -0.55 -27.47
CA HIS A 89 -10.33 0.04 -26.46
C HIS A 89 -10.06 1.48 -26.91
N VAL A 90 -10.86 2.41 -26.39
CA VAL A 90 -10.54 3.82 -26.45
C VAL A 90 -9.37 3.89 -25.50
N ALA A 91 -8.17 4.11 -26.05
CA ALA A 91 -7.02 4.45 -25.24
C ALA A 91 -7.51 5.46 -24.20
N PRO A 92 -7.28 5.22 -22.89
CA PRO A 92 -7.76 6.13 -21.88
C PRO A 92 -7.35 7.55 -22.30
N PRO A 93 -8.24 8.55 -22.15
CA PRO A 93 -7.89 9.92 -22.50
C PRO A 93 -6.52 10.21 -21.89
N PRO A 94 -5.57 10.80 -22.66
CA PRO A 94 -4.19 10.94 -22.22
C PRO A 94 -4.22 11.49 -20.79
N ALA A 95 -3.60 10.75 -19.86
CA ALA A 95 -3.63 11.11 -18.46
C ALA A 95 -3.19 12.58 -18.38
N LYS A 96 -4.11 13.47 -17.99
CA LYS A 96 -3.79 14.90 -17.83
C LYS A 96 -2.57 14.96 -16.92
N ARG A 97 -1.45 15.44 -17.48
CA ARG A 97 -0.11 15.43 -16.87
C ARG A 97 -0.18 15.87 -15.40
N ARG A 98 0.49 15.12 -14.52
CA ARG A 98 0.62 15.51 -13.11
C ARG A 98 1.34 16.85 -13.04
N LYS A 99 1.03 17.66 -12.03
CA LYS A 99 1.75 18.94 -11.83
C LYS A 99 3.18 18.64 -11.38
N LEU A 100 4.13 19.53 -11.59
CA LEU A 100 5.41 19.37 -10.90
C LEU A 100 5.22 19.70 -9.41
N LEU A 101 6.02 19.10 -8.53
CA LEU A 101 6.07 19.46 -7.12
C LEU A 101 6.45 20.94 -6.97
N THR A 102 7.17 21.52 -7.93
CA THR A 102 7.43 22.97 -8.00
C THR A 102 6.19 23.80 -8.24
N ASP A 103 5.24 23.32 -9.03
CA ASP A 103 3.94 23.96 -9.22
C ASP A 103 3.13 23.85 -7.92
N LEU A 104 3.18 22.68 -7.28
CA LEU A 104 2.52 22.43 -6.00
C LEU A 104 3.07 23.35 -4.89
N LYS A 105 4.38 23.60 -4.84
CA LYS A 105 4.99 24.60 -3.94
C LYS A 105 4.38 25.99 -4.11
N ARG A 106 3.96 26.37 -5.33
CA ARG A 106 3.33 27.68 -5.59
C ARG A 106 1.85 27.70 -5.21
N GLU A 107 1.18 26.55 -5.28
CA GLU A 107 -0.21 26.39 -4.85
C GLU A 107 -0.35 26.28 -3.32
N ILE A 108 0.68 25.76 -2.65
CA ILE A 108 0.77 25.76 -1.18
C ILE A 108 1.28 27.15 -0.76
N ALA A 109 0.35 28.08 -0.50
CA ALA A 109 0.71 29.46 -0.18
C ALA A 109 1.66 29.56 1.03
N THR A 110 1.32 28.85 2.11
CA THR A 110 2.18 28.69 3.30
C THR A 110 1.95 27.31 3.92
N PRO A 111 2.96 26.69 4.56
CA PRO A 111 2.79 25.44 5.32
C PRO A 111 1.63 25.48 6.33
N SER A 112 1.50 26.58 7.06
CA SER A 112 0.42 26.79 8.03
C SER A 112 -0.96 26.88 7.38
N SER A 113 -1.08 27.47 6.19
CA SER A 113 -2.34 27.52 5.45
C SER A 113 -2.74 26.16 4.90
N PHE A 114 -1.78 25.37 4.42
CA PHE A 114 -2.03 24.03 3.89
C PHE A 114 -2.54 23.08 4.96
N SER A 115 -2.02 23.18 6.18
CA SER A 115 -2.47 22.37 7.31
C SER A 115 -3.97 22.52 7.64
N LYS A 116 -4.60 23.65 7.26
CA LYS A 116 -5.95 24.00 7.72
C LYS A 116 -7.03 23.02 7.24
N THR A 117 -8.04 22.80 8.08
CA THR A 117 -9.18 21.90 7.78
C THR A 117 -10.50 22.62 7.52
N LYS A 118 -10.59 23.94 7.81
CA LYS A 118 -11.83 24.73 7.67
C LYS A 118 -12.30 24.91 6.22
N HIS A 119 -13.60 24.73 6.00
CA HIS A 119 -14.28 25.06 4.75
C HIS A 119 -14.18 26.57 4.46
N GLY A 120 -13.35 26.95 3.49
CA GLY A 120 -13.17 28.35 3.06
C GLY A 120 -11.76 28.64 2.56
N ASN A 121 -10.74 27.99 3.14
CA ASN A 121 -9.37 28.15 2.70
C ASN A 121 -9.11 27.36 1.40
N SER A 122 -8.92 28.07 0.28
CA SER A 122 -8.56 27.49 -1.03
C SER A 122 -7.27 26.67 -1.00
N TYR A 123 -6.37 26.98 -0.07
CA TYR A 123 -5.05 26.36 0.05
C TYR A 123 -5.00 25.18 1.03
N SER A 124 -6.12 24.86 1.69
CA SER A 124 -6.19 23.74 2.63
C SER A 124 -5.89 22.40 1.94
N TRP A 125 -5.21 21.50 2.64
CA TRP A 125 -4.93 20.15 2.15
C TRP A 125 -6.21 19.40 1.78
N VAL A 126 -7.33 19.67 2.48
CA VAL A 126 -8.67 19.12 2.18
C VAL A 126 -9.12 19.47 0.76
N ARG A 127 -8.70 20.62 0.21
CA ARG A 127 -9.00 21.04 -1.16
C ARG A 127 -7.91 20.68 -2.14
N VAL A 128 -6.64 20.83 -1.74
CA VAL A 128 -5.48 20.63 -2.61
C VAL A 128 -5.24 19.14 -2.89
N VAL A 129 -5.16 18.30 -1.85
CA VAL A 129 -4.79 16.87 -2.00
C VAL A 129 -5.73 16.11 -2.96
N PRO A 130 -7.07 16.27 -2.91
CA PRO A 130 -7.96 15.62 -3.89
C PRO A 130 -7.72 16.04 -5.34
N GLN A 131 -7.17 17.24 -5.57
CA GLN A 131 -6.85 17.74 -6.92
C GLN A 131 -5.48 17.25 -7.39
N CYS A 132 -4.64 16.77 -6.48
CA CYS A 132 -3.28 16.30 -6.73
C CYS A 132 -3.22 14.87 -7.29
N LYS A 133 -4.32 14.17 -7.56
CA LYS A 133 -4.33 12.85 -8.28
C LYS A 133 -3.21 11.87 -7.85
N ALA A 134 -3.10 11.61 -6.54
CA ALA A 134 -2.08 10.73 -5.93
C ALA A 134 -0.61 11.20 -6.08
N GLN A 135 -0.36 12.50 -6.26
CA GLN A 135 0.98 13.09 -6.17
C GLN A 135 1.49 13.21 -4.73
N ILE A 136 0.59 13.47 -3.79
CA ILE A 136 0.84 13.38 -2.35
C ILE A 136 0.12 12.14 -1.85
N GLU A 137 0.84 11.04 -1.69
CA GLU A 137 0.30 9.86 -1.01
C GLU A 137 0.63 9.96 0.47
N CYS A 138 -0.38 10.23 1.30
CA CYS A 138 -0.23 10.34 2.75
C CYS A 138 -1.41 9.68 3.45
N HIS A 139 -1.19 8.46 3.95
CA HIS A 139 -2.17 7.67 4.73
C HIS A 139 -3.51 7.37 4.03
N ARG A 140 -3.68 7.81 2.77
CA ARG A 140 -4.93 7.83 2.02
C ARG A 140 -4.65 7.26 0.64
N ILE A 141 -4.56 5.94 0.60
CA ILE A 141 -4.42 5.19 -0.65
C ILE A 141 -5.77 5.26 -1.37
N ASP A 142 -5.75 5.67 -2.64
CA ASP A 142 -6.90 5.49 -3.52
C ASP A 142 -6.96 4.01 -3.92
N TRP A 143 -7.87 3.27 -3.30
CA TRP A 143 -8.08 1.84 -3.58
C TRP A 143 -8.73 1.58 -4.95
N GLY A 144 -9.01 2.62 -5.74
CA GLY A 144 -9.62 2.48 -7.07
C GLY A 144 -8.72 1.82 -8.12
N ASP A 145 -7.41 1.73 -7.87
CA ASP A 145 -6.42 1.12 -8.75
C ASP A 145 -5.36 0.39 -7.90
N GLU A 146 -5.57 -0.92 -7.66
CA GLU A 146 -4.72 -1.74 -6.79
C GLU A 146 -3.25 -1.76 -7.26
N ASP A 147 -3.00 -1.58 -8.56
CA ASP A 147 -1.67 -1.56 -9.17
C ASP A 147 -0.95 -0.21 -9.00
N ALA A 148 -1.70 0.87 -8.75
CA ALA A 148 -1.18 2.24 -8.59
C ALA A 148 -0.77 2.62 -7.15
N THR A 149 -1.02 1.75 -6.15
CA THR A 149 -0.74 2.01 -4.73
C THR A 149 0.75 2.33 -4.49
N ALA A 150 1.10 3.40 -3.76
CA ALA A 150 2.49 3.66 -3.41
C ALA A 150 3.14 2.52 -2.63
N LEU A 151 4.46 2.39 -2.79
CA LEU A 151 5.27 1.56 -1.92
C LEU A 151 5.31 2.17 -0.51
N PRO A 152 5.18 1.36 0.55
CA PRO A 152 5.50 1.79 1.90
C PRO A 152 6.89 2.39 1.95
N VAL A 153 7.07 3.49 2.69
CA VAL A 153 8.38 4.16 2.80
C VAL A 153 9.49 3.24 3.31
N VAL A 154 9.15 2.22 4.11
CA VAL A 154 10.09 1.17 4.57
C VAL A 154 10.63 0.27 3.46
N LEU A 155 10.01 0.26 2.28
CA LEU A 155 10.53 -0.42 1.08
C LEU A 155 11.24 0.54 0.13
N LEU A 156 11.09 1.84 0.33
CA LEU A 156 11.71 2.90 -0.49
C LEU A 156 13.04 3.38 0.07
N ASN A 157 13.27 3.23 1.38
CA ASN A 157 14.53 3.61 2.01
C ASN A 157 14.91 2.65 3.14
N GLU A 158 16.16 2.20 3.14
CA GLU A 158 16.66 1.24 4.12
C GLU A 158 16.70 1.79 5.55
N VAL A 159 16.95 3.09 5.72
CA VAL A 159 16.95 3.71 7.06
C VAL A 159 15.56 3.68 7.69
N PHE A 160 14.50 3.84 6.88
CA PHE A 160 13.13 3.66 7.35
C PHE A 160 12.84 2.19 7.70
N ALA A 161 13.38 1.23 6.95
CA ALA A 161 13.27 -0.20 7.29
C ALA A 161 13.94 -0.50 8.63
N ARG A 162 15.17 -0.03 8.84
CA ARG A 162 15.90 -0.20 10.11
C ARG A 162 15.21 0.50 11.27
N PHE A 163 14.64 1.68 11.05
CA PHE A 163 13.82 2.37 12.06
C PHE A 163 12.64 1.52 12.53
N ASP A 164 11.86 0.93 11.60
CA ASP A 164 10.72 0.06 11.93
C ASP A 164 11.14 -1.20 12.71
N ALA A 165 12.29 -1.79 12.35
CA ALA A 165 12.86 -2.93 13.07
C ALA A 165 13.31 -2.53 14.48
N ASN A 166 14.07 -1.44 14.60
CA ASN A 166 14.60 -0.93 15.86
C ASN A 166 13.48 -0.56 16.84
N CYS A 167 12.35 -0.04 16.37
CA CYS A 167 11.21 0.25 17.25
C CYS A 167 10.71 -0.99 18.01
N LYS A 168 10.94 -2.20 17.47
CA LYS A 168 10.53 -3.47 18.08
C LYS A 168 11.62 -4.05 18.98
N SER A 169 12.89 -3.93 18.59
CA SER A 169 13.96 -4.75 19.16
C SER A 169 15.27 -4.03 19.47
N ILE A 170 15.38 -2.71 19.31
CA ILE A 170 16.61 -2.00 19.68
C ILE A 170 16.92 -2.19 21.17
N GLU A 171 18.19 -2.47 21.45
CA GLU A 171 18.70 -2.49 22.82
C GLU A 171 18.78 -1.05 23.34
N LEU A 172 18.17 -0.81 24.50
CA LEU A 172 18.16 0.50 25.12
C LEU A 172 19.48 0.76 25.83
N THR A 173 20.04 1.94 25.62
CA THR A 173 21.20 2.43 26.35
C THR A 173 20.79 3.02 27.71
N VAL A 174 21.78 3.31 28.55
CA VAL A 174 21.58 4.00 29.83
C VAL A 174 20.97 5.39 29.70
N TRP A 175 20.94 5.97 28.50
CA TRP A 175 20.40 7.30 28.22
C TRP A 175 18.95 7.29 27.73
N ASP A 176 18.49 6.18 27.15
CA ASP A 176 17.24 6.16 26.40
C ASP A 176 16.01 6.18 27.31
N THR A 177 16.04 5.38 28.39
CA THR A 177 14.94 5.36 29.38
C THR A 177 14.87 6.65 30.20
N PRO A 178 15.97 7.22 30.72
CA PRO A 178 15.92 8.53 31.39
C PRO A 178 15.41 9.65 30.47
N PHE A 179 15.80 9.64 29.19
CA PHE A 179 15.27 10.60 28.22
C PHE A 179 13.75 10.47 28.03
N ALA A 180 13.24 9.24 27.84
CA ALA A 180 11.81 9.02 27.69
C ALA A 180 11.01 9.51 28.91
N LEU A 181 11.54 9.26 30.12
CA LEU A 181 10.94 9.75 31.36
C LEU A 181 10.95 11.28 31.45
N GLU A 182 12.07 11.92 31.12
CA GLU A 182 12.17 13.39 31.17
C GLU A 182 11.29 14.04 30.11
N LEU A 183 11.19 13.46 28.92
CA LEU A 183 10.27 13.87 27.87
C LEU A 183 8.82 13.82 28.38
N CYS A 184 8.39 12.69 28.96
CA CYS A 184 7.07 12.56 29.57
C CYS A 184 6.85 13.60 30.69
N ARG A 185 7.82 13.78 31.59
CA ARG A 185 7.71 14.73 32.70
C ARG A 185 7.52 16.17 32.23
N LYS A 186 8.33 16.59 31.26
CA LYS A 186 8.30 17.96 30.72
C LYS A 186 7.06 18.23 29.90
N LEU A 187 6.62 17.27 29.08
CA LEU A 187 5.45 17.41 28.22
C LEU A 187 4.11 17.16 28.93
N SER A 188 4.12 16.53 30.11
CA SER A 188 2.93 16.42 30.98
C SER A 188 2.56 17.73 31.67
N THR A 189 3.47 18.70 31.72
CA THR A 189 3.22 19.98 32.42
C THR A 189 2.49 20.95 31.50
N PRO A 190 1.38 21.60 31.93
CA PRO A 190 0.72 22.60 31.11
C PRO A 190 1.65 23.77 30.74
N PHE A 191 1.68 24.13 29.46
CA PHE A 191 2.47 25.25 28.95
C PHE A 191 1.65 26.54 28.98
N ARG A 192 2.27 27.64 29.42
CA ARG A 192 1.57 28.92 29.62
C ARG A 192 1.26 29.65 28.31
N ASN A 193 2.07 29.40 27.28
CA ASN A 193 1.89 29.96 25.95
C ASN A 193 2.31 28.94 24.87
N GLU A 194 1.88 29.20 23.63
CA GLU A 194 2.12 28.30 22.49
C GLU A 194 3.60 28.23 22.06
N ALA A 195 4.44 29.20 22.43
CA ALA A 195 5.86 29.21 22.06
C ALA A 195 6.74 28.39 23.01
N GLU A 196 6.31 28.19 24.26
CA GLU A 196 7.08 27.49 25.28
C GLU A 196 7.20 25.98 25.01
N LEU A 197 6.12 25.36 24.51
CA LEU A 197 6.08 23.93 24.18
C LEU A 197 7.11 23.57 23.09
N PRO A 198 7.11 24.20 21.89
CA PRO A 198 8.13 23.98 20.89
C PRO A 198 9.55 24.21 21.40
N ALA A 199 9.78 25.30 22.16
CA ALA A 199 11.11 25.66 22.63
C ALA A 199 11.71 24.59 23.57
N LYS A 200 10.98 24.20 24.61
CA LYS A 200 11.42 23.16 25.57
C LYS A 200 11.54 21.79 24.92
N SER A 201 10.64 21.44 24.02
CA SER A 201 10.69 20.16 23.34
C SER A 201 11.89 20.05 22.40
N ARG A 202 12.19 21.14 21.66
CA ARG A 202 13.40 21.21 20.82
C ARG A 202 14.67 21.04 21.65
N GLU A 203 14.75 21.69 22.81
CA GLU A 203 15.90 21.57 23.72
C GLU A 203 16.16 20.10 24.08
N LEU A 204 15.13 19.38 24.55
CA LEU A 204 15.22 17.95 24.89
C LEU A 204 15.62 17.09 23.68
N LEU A 205 14.99 17.32 22.52
CA LEU A 205 15.30 16.58 21.30
C LEU A 205 16.74 16.82 20.83
N ASN A 206 17.23 18.07 20.93
CA ASN A 206 18.59 18.41 20.55
C ASN A 206 19.63 17.71 21.44
N GLU A 207 19.44 17.79 22.76
CA GLU A 207 20.33 17.15 23.73
C GLU A 207 20.43 15.64 23.47
N TYR A 208 19.30 14.98 23.24
CA TYR A 208 19.27 13.53 23.08
C TYR A 208 19.67 13.03 21.68
N LEU A 209 19.08 13.58 20.61
CA LEU A 209 19.34 13.10 19.24
C LEU A 209 20.78 13.42 18.80
N PHE A 210 21.32 14.54 19.24
CA PHE A 210 22.65 15.03 18.85
C PHE A 210 23.68 14.94 19.97
N GLU A 211 23.48 14.03 20.93
CA GLU A 211 24.51 13.68 21.90
C GLU A 211 25.87 13.44 21.20
N TYR A 212 26.90 14.19 21.61
CA TYR A 212 28.25 14.24 21.01
C TYR A 212 28.36 14.80 19.58
N LEU A 213 27.36 15.54 19.09
CA LEU A 213 27.34 16.13 17.75
C LEU A 213 27.07 17.65 17.84
N PRO A 214 28.09 18.47 18.18
CA PRO A 214 27.91 19.90 18.50
C PRO A 214 27.43 20.75 17.31
N ASP A 215 27.72 20.33 16.07
CA ASP A 215 27.32 21.04 14.86
C ASP A 215 25.89 20.74 14.41
N CYS A 216 25.10 20.06 15.25
CA CYS A 216 23.75 19.63 14.91
C CYS A 216 22.72 20.22 15.87
N SER A 217 21.70 20.82 15.28
CA SER A 217 20.57 21.35 16.02
C SER A 217 19.32 21.35 15.13
N ILE A 218 18.20 20.98 15.73
CA ILE A 218 16.86 21.28 15.29
C ILE A 218 16.61 22.75 15.61
N LEU A 219 16.38 23.55 14.57
CA LEU A 219 16.14 24.99 14.67
C LEU A 219 14.85 25.37 13.94
N PRO A 220 14.13 26.41 14.38
CA PRO A 220 13.04 26.98 13.60
C PRO A 220 13.59 27.49 12.26
N ILE A 221 12.87 27.22 11.17
CA ILE A 221 13.15 27.82 9.87
C ILE A 221 11.94 28.60 9.39
N SER A 222 12.16 29.76 8.77
CA SER A 222 11.11 30.53 8.14
C SER A 222 11.09 30.24 6.63
N LEU A 223 10.02 29.62 6.15
CA LEU A 223 9.80 29.27 4.75
C LEU A 223 8.39 29.68 4.32
N ALA A 224 8.28 30.33 3.16
CA ALA A 224 7.00 30.74 2.58
C ALA A 224 6.06 31.43 3.61
N HIS A 225 6.59 32.42 4.35
CA HIS A 225 5.86 33.18 5.37
C HIS A 225 5.30 32.36 6.55
N ALA A 226 5.76 31.12 6.74
CA ALA A 226 5.52 30.32 7.95
C ALA A 226 6.85 29.96 8.62
N THR A 227 6.84 29.78 9.93
CA THR A 227 8.01 29.32 10.70
C THR A 227 7.74 27.93 11.23
N SER A 228 8.64 26.98 10.98
CA SER A 228 8.53 25.64 11.52
C SER A 228 8.78 25.66 13.01
N ASP A 229 8.21 24.68 13.71
CA ASP A 229 8.56 24.51 15.11
C ASP A 229 9.92 23.83 15.30
N GLY A 230 10.51 23.25 14.25
CA GLY A 230 11.85 22.71 14.32
C GLY A 230 12.21 21.92 13.08
N SER A 231 13.37 22.18 12.54
CA SER A 231 13.88 21.50 11.36
C SER A 231 15.37 21.22 11.53
N TYR A 232 15.80 20.05 11.07
CA TYR A 232 17.20 19.65 11.04
C TYR A 232 17.63 19.37 9.60
N PHE A 233 18.71 20.03 9.19
CA PHE A 233 19.29 19.92 7.85
C PHE A 233 20.70 19.37 7.90
N CYS A 234 21.08 18.65 6.85
CA CYS A 234 22.45 18.26 6.56
C CYS A 234 22.70 18.46 5.06
N ASN A 235 23.75 19.19 4.68
CA ASN A 235 24.08 19.53 3.28
C ASN A 235 22.86 20.05 2.49
N SER A 236 22.10 20.99 3.06
CA SER A 236 20.88 21.59 2.48
C SER A 236 19.71 20.62 2.26
N LYS A 237 19.81 19.37 2.72
CA LYS A 237 18.70 18.40 2.70
C LYS A 237 18.01 18.40 4.07
N LEU A 238 16.67 18.39 4.07
CA LEU A 238 15.89 18.23 5.29
C LEU A 238 15.95 16.77 5.74
N LEU A 239 16.38 16.51 6.98
CA LEU A 239 16.44 15.15 7.53
C LEU A 239 15.35 14.92 8.56
N LEU A 240 14.94 15.98 9.27
CA LEU A 240 13.88 15.92 10.25
C LEU A 240 13.11 17.25 10.29
N ASN A 241 11.79 17.19 10.31
CA ASN A 241 10.93 18.31 10.68
C ASN A 241 10.01 17.90 11.83
N VAL A 242 9.73 18.83 12.75
CA VAL A 242 8.81 18.61 13.86
C VAL A 242 7.81 19.75 13.96
N GLU A 243 6.55 19.42 14.18
CA GLU A 243 5.46 20.37 14.41
C GLU A 243 4.74 20.02 15.71
N PHE A 244 4.52 21.03 16.55
CA PHE A 244 3.88 20.90 17.85
C PHE A 244 2.49 21.50 17.83
N ARG A 245 1.58 20.84 18.55
CA ARG A 245 0.23 21.31 18.85
C ARG A 245 -0.06 20.96 20.30
N ARG A 246 -0.58 21.92 21.06
CA ARG A 246 -0.93 21.72 22.48
C ARG A 246 -2.07 20.71 22.68
N GLY A 247 -2.94 20.52 21.69
CA GLY A 247 -4.05 19.57 21.78
C GLY A 247 -4.70 19.27 20.44
N ARG A 248 -5.50 18.19 20.38
CA ARG A 248 -6.31 17.88 19.20
C ARG A 248 -7.40 18.94 19.04
N GLY A 249 -7.44 19.59 17.88
CA GLY A 249 -8.41 20.64 17.57
C GLY A 249 -8.00 22.05 18.00
N GLU A 250 -6.85 22.22 18.65
CA GLU A 250 -6.24 23.54 18.86
C GLU A 250 -5.38 23.96 17.66
N GLY A 251 -5.63 25.16 17.15
CA GLY A 251 -5.13 25.60 15.86
C GLY A 251 -5.85 24.84 14.73
N ASP A 252 -6.40 25.54 13.75
CA ASP A 252 -7.26 24.95 12.72
C ASP A 252 -6.57 23.95 11.77
N GLY A 253 -5.36 23.47 12.09
CA GLY A 253 -4.44 22.81 11.18
C GLY A 253 -3.85 21.48 11.68
N ASP A 254 -3.75 20.52 10.76
CA ASP A 254 -3.16 19.20 10.98
C ASP A 254 -1.61 19.27 10.95
N PRO A 255 -0.91 18.86 12.03
CA PRO A 255 0.55 18.99 12.11
C PRO A 255 1.29 18.07 11.12
N THR A 256 0.73 16.90 10.78
CA THR A 256 1.30 16.01 9.77
C THR A 256 1.23 16.67 8.38
N MET A 257 0.10 17.31 8.05
CA MET A 257 -0.03 18.06 6.79
C MET A 257 0.88 19.29 6.74
N GLN A 258 1.06 19.98 7.87
CA GLN A 258 2.02 21.09 7.96
C GLN A 258 3.46 20.62 7.70
N ASN A 259 3.86 19.50 8.32
CA ASN A 259 5.14 18.85 8.07
C ASN A 259 5.36 18.51 6.58
N ILE A 260 4.34 17.93 5.92
CA ILE A 260 4.38 17.60 4.48
C ILE A 260 4.58 18.87 3.65
N ALA A 261 3.92 19.96 3.98
CA ALA A 261 4.10 21.22 3.28
C ALA A 261 5.53 21.77 3.44
N TYR A 262 6.10 21.72 4.65
CA TYR A 262 7.50 22.10 4.85
C TYR A 262 8.44 21.27 3.97
N TYR A 263 8.24 19.94 3.93
CA TYR A 263 9.00 19.05 3.06
C TYR A 263 8.89 19.48 1.58
N ILE A 264 7.67 19.75 1.09
CA ILE A 264 7.46 20.20 -0.29
C ILE A 264 8.21 21.53 -0.56
N HIS A 265 8.16 22.48 0.36
CA HIS A 265 8.84 23.77 0.19
C HIS A 265 10.38 23.69 0.21
N VAL A 266 10.97 22.72 0.93
CA VAL A 266 12.43 22.54 0.95
C VAL A 266 12.98 21.73 -0.20
N LEU A 267 12.13 20.95 -0.89
CA LEU A 267 12.60 20.19 -2.05
C LEU A 267 13.25 21.14 -3.07
N PRO A 268 14.30 20.70 -3.79
CA PRO A 268 14.83 21.47 -4.91
C PRO A 268 13.78 21.57 -6.03
N ASP A 269 14.00 22.49 -6.97
CA ASP A 269 13.09 22.62 -8.12
C ASP A 269 13.23 21.46 -9.11
N ARG A 270 14.42 20.89 -9.18
CA ARG A 270 14.67 19.65 -9.91
C ARG A 270 15.17 18.61 -8.92
N VAL A 271 14.38 17.55 -8.79
CA VAL A 271 14.71 16.40 -7.97
C VAL A 271 15.60 15.46 -8.77
N ASP A 272 16.81 15.20 -8.27
CA ASP A 272 17.78 14.29 -8.89
C ASP A 272 18.11 13.06 -8.02
N CYS A 273 17.53 12.99 -6.81
CA CYS A 273 17.67 11.89 -5.88
C CYS A 273 16.50 11.86 -4.89
N GLN A 274 16.34 10.75 -4.17
CA GLN A 274 15.45 10.68 -3.01
C GLN A 274 16.03 11.52 -1.87
N ILE A 275 15.16 12.28 -1.19
CA ILE A 275 15.45 13.04 0.03
C ILE A 275 14.60 12.44 1.16
N PRO A 276 14.99 11.30 1.75
CA PRO A 276 14.27 10.74 2.87
C PRO A 276 14.35 11.70 4.08
N SER A 277 13.20 11.98 4.70
CA SER A 277 13.12 12.77 5.94
C SER A 277 12.18 12.11 6.95
N PHE A 278 12.46 12.32 8.24
CA PHE A 278 11.52 12.05 9.30
C PHE A 278 10.63 13.28 9.54
N VAL A 279 9.33 13.04 9.73
CA VAL A 279 8.41 14.09 10.17
C VAL A 279 7.77 13.68 11.49
N LEU A 280 7.91 14.54 12.48
CA LEU A 280 7.41 14.35 13.83
C LEU A 280 6.20 15.25 14.04
N ASP A 281 5.12 14.68 14.54
CA ASP A 281 4.01 15.45 15.05
C ASP A 281 3.82 15.18 16.54
N ILE A 282 3.84 16.24 17.34
CA ILE A 282 3.52 16.18 18.76
C ILE A 282 2.23 16.95 18.97
N CYS A 283 1.11 16.22 19.11
CA CYS A 283 -0.23 16.80 19.24
C CYS A 283 -0.85 16.42 20.58
N GLY A 284 -0.89 17.37 21.50
CA GLY A 284 -1.19 17.12 22.90
C GLY A 284 -0.21 16.12 23.49
N PRO A 285 -0.70 15.07 24.17
CA PRO A 285 0.17 14.08 24.78
C PRO A 285 0.63 13.02 23.79
N LEU A 286 0.55 13.21 22.46
CA LEU A 286 0.83 12.15 21.49
C LEU A 286 1.98 12.54 20.56
N LEU A 287 3.03 11.71 20.53
CA LEU A 287 4.14 11.77 19.59
C LEU A 287 3.95 10.76 18.46
N GLY A 288 3.89 11.22 17.22
CA GLY A 288 3.95 10.40 16.02
C GLY A 288 5.26 10.60 15.24
N VAL A 289 5.79 9.52 14.68
CA VAL A 289 6.92 9.55 13.73
C VAL A 289 6.46 8.95 12.40
N SER A 290 6.60 9.73 11.33
CA SER A 290 6.37 9.31 9.95
C SER A 290 7.63 9.49 9.11
N GLY A 291 7.76 8.70 8.05
CA GLY A 291 8.78 8.86 7.03
C GLY A 291 8.18 9.51 5.80
N ILE A 292 8.89 10.45 5.18
CA ILE A 292 8.51 11.08 3.92
C ILE A 292 9.66 10.99 2.93
N VAL A 293 9.35 10.74 1.66
CA VAL A 293 10.33 10.68 0.57
C VAL A 293 9.68 11.05 -0.76
N ASN A 294 10.43 11.74 -1.63
CA ASN A 294 10.04 12.01 -3.01
C ASN A 294 10.34 10.81 -3.90
N LEU A 295 9.45 10.49 -4.82
CA LEU A 295 9.62 9.43 -5.84
C LEU A 295 9.96 10.00 -7.22
N SER A 296 9.70 11.29 -7.44
CA SER A 296 10.06 12.03 -8.65
C SER A 296 9.98 13.53 -8.36
N ASP A 297 10.06 14.35 -9.41
CA ASP A 297 9.67 15.76 -9.38
C ASP A 297 8.15 15.98 -9.39
N GLU A 298 7.34 14.92 -9.43
CA GLU A 298 5.86 14.98 -9.43
C GLU A 298 5.22 14.30 -8.22
N LYS A 299 5.91 13.35 -7.57
CA LYS A 299 5.29 12.45 -6.57
C LYS A 299 6.12 12.32 -5.29
N LEU A 300 5.42 12.23 -4.16
CA LEU A 300 5.99 11.91 -2.84
C LEU A 300 5.06 10.98 -2.06
N VAL A 301 5.65 10.29 -1.09
CA VAL A 301 4.96 9.38 -0.17
C VAL A 301 5.31 9.74 1.26
N CYS A 302 4.31 9.79 2.13
CA CYS A 302 4.44 9.99 3.57
C CYS A 302 3.63 8.95 4.33
N ASP A 303 4.32 8.06 5.04
CA ASP A 303 3.70 6.97 5.78
C ASP A 303 4.07 6.98 7.27
N PRO A 304 3.16 6.52 8.15
CA PRO A 304 3.43 6.47 9.57
C PRO A 304 4.40 5.31 9.82
N LEU A 305 5.52 5.60 10.46
CA LEU A 305 6.51 4.60 10.83
C LEU A 305 6.31 4.05 12.25
N SER A 306 5.41 4.67 13.01
CA SER A 306 5.10 4.30 14.38
C SER A 306 3.63 4.53 14.70
N LEU A 307 3.12 3.82 15.70
CA LEU A 307 1.93 4.25 16.41
C LEU A 307 2.22 5.56 17.15
N LYS A 308 1.20 6.37 17.41
CA LYS A 308 1.38 7.57 18.22
C LYS A 308 1.54 7.18 19.69
N PHE A 309 2.68 7.52 20.29
CA PHE A 309 2.99 7.20 21.68
C PHE A 309 2.54 8.32 22.61
N PRO A 310 1.92 7.98 23.74
CA PRO A 310 1.65 8.95 24.78
C PRO A 310 2.96 9.45 25.43
N VAL A 311 3.20 10.76 25.37
CA VAL A 311 4.30 11.46 26.05
C VAL A 311 3.84 12.04 27.39
N ILE A 312 3.19 11.20 28.18
CA ILE A 312 2.71 11.51 29.52
C ILE A 312 3.25 10.52 30.54
N LEU A 313 3.37 10.94 31.80
CA LEU A 313 3.68 10.01 32.89
C LEU A 313 2.43 9.21 33.24
N PHE A 314 2.48 7.89 33.06
CA PHE A 314 1.49 6.95 33.55
C PHE A 314 2.14 5.59 33.82
N ASP A 315 1.56 4.84 34.75
CA ASP A 315 2.10 3.59 35.29
C ASP A 315 1.92 2.42 34.30
N ASN A 316 2.72 2.43 33.23
CA ASN A 316 2.75 1.40 32.20
C ASN A 316 4.15 1.28 31.59
N ASP A 317 4.92 0.33 32.11
CA ASP A 317 6.29 0.09 31.68
C ASP A 317 6.40 -0.27 30.20
N ASP A 318 5.47 -1.07 29.65
CA ASP A 318 5.50 -1.47 28.24
C ASP A 318 5.40 -0.27 27.29
N MET A 319 4.54 0.70 27.63
CA MET A 319 4.39 1.91 26.83
C MET A 319 5.59 2.86 26.97
N LEU A 320 6.18 2.96 28.18
CA LEU A 320 7.39 3.75 28.40
C LEU A 320 8.62 3.14 27.71
N VAL A 321 8.77 1.81 27.77
CA VAL A 321 9.80 1.07 27.03
C VAL A 321 9.58 1.22 25.52
N GLY A 322 8.33 1.15 25.05
CA GLY A 322 7.99 1.40 23.65
C GLY A 322 8.36 2.83 23.20
N LEU A 323 8.08 3.85 24.03
CA LEU A 323 8.50 5.22 23.78
C LEU A 323 10.03 5.36 23.76
N ALA A 324 10.74 4.75 24.71
CA ALA A 324 12.20 4.75 24.73
C ALA A 324 12.79 4.12 23.46
N ARG A 325 12.23 2.97 23.00
CA ARG A 325 12.64 2.34 21.74
C ARG A 325 12.34 3.21 20.53
N LEU A 326 11.20 3.88 20.48
CA LEU A 326 10.89 4.84 19.42
C LEU A 326 11.94 5.96 19.37
N CYS A 327 12.26 6.57 20.51
CA CYS A 327 13.23 7.66 20.60
C CYS A 327 14.65 7.19 20.25
N ALA A 328 15.09 6.04 20.75
CA ALA A 328 16.37 5.43 20.40
C ALA A 328 16.46 5.11 18.91
N SER A 329 15.38 4.57 18.32
CA SER A 329 15.28 4.30 16.90
C SER A 329 15.39 5.58 16.06
N LEU A 330 14.73 6.66 16.49
CA LEU A 330 14.81 7.96 15.82
C LEU A 330 16.23 8.54 15.90
N LYS A 331 16.87 8.47 17.07
CA LYS A 331 18.26 8.91 17.27
C LYS A 331 19.20 8.19 16.33
N PHE A 332 19.09 6.86 16.24
CA PHE A 332 19.88 6.05 15.33
C PHE A 332 19.62 6.45 13.86
N ALA A 333 18.36 6.52 13.46
CA ALA A 333 17.99 6.74 12.08
C ALA A 333 18.34 8.14 11.55
N VAL A 334 18.19 9.19 12.37
CA VAL A 334 18.61 10.56 12.00
C VAL A 334 20.12 10.64 11.81
N ARG A 335 20.91 9.97 12.67
CA ARG A 335 22.37 9.89 12.54
C ARG A 335 22.79 9.10 11.31
N GLU A 336 22.08 8.03 11.00
CA GLU A 336 22.31 7.23 9.81
C GLU A 336 22.03 8.01 8.52
N LEU A 337 20.90 8.72 8.43
CA LEU A 337 20.60 9.63 7.32
C LEU A 337 21.68 10.72 7.17
N ARG A 338 22.15 11.30 8.29
CA ARG A 338 23.24 12.27 8.27
C ARG A 338 24.51 11.67 7.69
N LYS A 339 24.91 10.48 8.15
CA LYS A 339 26.10 9.78 7.65
C LYS A 339 25.99 9.51 6.16
N PHE A 340 24.83 9.02 5.71
CA PHE A 340 24.55 8.76 4.30
C PHE A 340 24.69 10.03 3.44
N ILE A 341 24.14 11.15 3.88
CA ILE A 341 24.18 12.43 3.15
C ILE A 341 25.57 13.08 3.20
N SER A 342 26.31 12.88 4.29
CA SER A 342 27.64 13.47 4.51
C SER A 342 28.75 12.71 3.79
N CYS A 343 28.67 11.38 3.72
CA CYS A 343 29.74 10.53 3.21
C CYS A 343 29.63 10.20 1.72
N ASN A 344 28.43 10.28 1.11
CA ASN A 344 28.18 9.74 -0.23
C ASN A 344 27.61 10.79 -1.20
N ALA A 345 28.48 11.49 -1.93
CA ALA A 345 28.06 12.46 -2.95
C ALA A 345 27.77 11.85 -4.34
N VAL A 346 28.23 10.62 -4.62
CA VAL A 346 28.26 10.05 -5.99
C VAL A 346 27.48 8.74 -6.14
N THR A 347 27.43 7.88 -5.12
CA THR A 347 26.91 6.49 -5.21
C THR A 347 25.38 6.33 -5.04
N LEU A 348 24.63 7.43 -4.89
CA LEU A 348 23.24 7.43 -4.40
C LEU A 348 22.28 8.32 -5.19
N LYS A 349 22.61 8.62 -6.44
CA LYS A 349 21.65 9.18 -7.39
C LYS A 349 21.22 8.03 -8.29
N PRO A 350 20.37 7.10 -7.81
CA PRO A 350 19.79 6.16 -8.75
C PRO A 350 19.11 7.01 -9.84
N PRO A 351 19.13 6.54 -11.09
CA PRO A 351 18.45 7.22 -12.18
C PRO A 351 17.03 7.62 -11.76
N ILE A 352 16.53 8.77 -12.22
CA ILE A 352 15.25 9.33 -11.75
C ILE A 352 14.10 8.32 -11.89
N ASP A 353 14.13 7.49 -12.92
CA ASP A 353 13.16 6.42 -13.18
C ASP A 353 13.23 5.23 -12.19
N GLN A 354 14.28 5.16 -11.36
CA GLN A 354 14.45 4.13 -10.33
C GLN A 354 13.95 4.58 -8.95
N LEU A 355 13.65 5.87 -8.77
CA LEU A 355 13.26 6.46 -7.48
C LEU A 355 11.91 5.97 -6.94
N GLU A 356 11.03 5.43 -7.81
CA GLU A 356 9.72 4.90 -7.43
C GLU A 356 9.73 3.40 -7.07
N PHE A 357 10.86 2.73 -7.29
CA PHE A 357 11.05 1.31 -7.02
C PHE A 357 11.66 1.07 -5.63
N PRO A 358 11.64 -0.17 -5.12
CA PRO A 358 12.23 -0.48 -3.83
C PRO A 358 13.72 -0.15 -3.77
N TYR A 359 14.22 0.21 -2.58
CA TYR A 359 15.64 0.53 -2.38
C TYR A 359 16.57 -0.67 -2.68
N LYS A 360 16.06 -1.89 -2.52
CA LYS A 360 16.81 -3.13 -2.72
C LYS A 360 16.87 -3.43 -4.22
N ASN A 361 18.06 -3.38 -4.81
CA ASN A 361 18.29 -3.60 -6.24
C ASN A 361 19.43 -4.59 -6.52
N SER A 362 19.83 -5.35 -5.49
CA SER A 362 20.87 -6.37 -5.60
C SER A 362 20.64 -7.51 -4.61
N TYR A 363 21.23 -8.65 -4.92
CA TYR A 363 21.32 -9.80 -4.03
C TYR A 363 22.70 -10.43 -4.12
N GLU A 364 23.07 -11.18 -3.09
CA GLU A 364 24.33 -11.92 -3.04
C GLU A 364 24.02 -13.40 -2.99
N LYS A 365 24.69 -14.17 -3.84
CA LYS A 365 24.59 -15.64 -3.90
C LYS A 365 25.96 -16.20 -4.21
N ASP A 366 26.41 -17.15 -3.40
CA ASP A 366 27.72 -17.80 -3.54
C ASP A 366 28.88 -16.77 -3.64
N ASP A 367 28.87 -15.77 -2.75
CA ASP A 367 29.79 -14.62 -2.71
C ASP A 367 29.79 -13.73 -3.98
N ILE A 368 28.80 -13.91 -4.87
CA ILE A 368 28.62 -13.09 -6.07
C ILE A 368 27.44 -12.14 -5.85
N VAL A 369 27.76 -10.84 -5.85
CA VAL A 369 26.75 -9.77 -5.84
C VAL A 369 26.19 -9.57 -7.25
N THR A 370 24.90 -9.82 -7.41
CA THR A 370 24.15 -9.54 -8.63
C THR A 370 23.30 -8.28 -8.42
N THR A 371 23.62 -7.23 -9.17
CA THR A 371 22.80 -6.00 -9.24
C THR A 371 21.82 -6.09 -10.40
N PHE A 372 20.68 -5.43 -10.26
CA PHE A 372 19.66 -5.34 -11.30
C PHE A 372 19.00 -3.96 -11.32
N ARG A 373 18.41 -3.64 -12.47
CA ARG A 373 17.60 -2.43 -12.68
C ARG A 373 16.13 -2.82 -12.80
N TYR A 374 15.25 -2.08 -12.15
CA TYR A 374 13.81 -2.27 -12.30
C TYR A 374 13.33 -1.71 -13.65
N ASN A 375 12.48 -2.47 -14.33
CA ASN A 375 11.91 -2.10 -15.62
C ASN A 375 10.49 -1.55 -15.47
N LYS A 376 9.64 -2.29 -14.76
CA LYS A 376 8.25 -1.92 -14.51
C LYS A 376 7.68 -2.64 -13.32
N ARG A 377 6.65 -2.05 -12.72
CA ARG A 377 5.76 -2.74 -11.78
C ARG A 377 4.79 -3.64 -12.56
N ILE A 378 4.63 -4.88 -12.10
CA ILE A 378 3.65 -5.83 -12.67
C ILE A 378 2.36 -5.79 -11.86
N GLN A 379 2.49 -5.85 -10.54
CA GLN A 379 1.41 -5.75 -9.56
C GLN A 379 1.96 -5.13 -8.28
N ARG A 380 1.12 -4.95 -7.26
CA ARG A 380 1.57 -4.49 -5.96
C ARG A 380 2.73 -5.35 -5.43
N PHE A 381 3.85 -4.72 -5.11
CA PHE A 381 5.08 -5.34 -4.59
C PHE A 381 5.75 -6.38 -5.50
N THR A 382 5.37 -6.48 -6.78
CA THR A 382 6.00 -7.38 -7.74
C THR A 382 6.45 -6.61 -8.97
N PHE A 383 7.70 -6.80 -9.37
CA PHE A 383 8.38 -5.97 -10.36
C PHE A 383 9.12 -6.84 -11.37
N GLU A 384 9.13 -6.38 -12.60
CA GLU A 384 10.06 -6.86 -13.60
C GLU A 384 11.38 -6.09 -13.48
N ALA A 385 12.49 -6.81 -13.53
CA ALA A 385 13.83 -6.23 -13.51
C ALA A 385 14.77 -6.97 -14.47
N GLN A 386 15.89 -6.32 -14.78
CA GLN A 386 16.96 -6.90 -15.57
C GLN A 386 18.29 -6.79 -14.81
N THR A 387 18.98 -7.92 -14.66
CA THR A 387 20.33 -7.97 -14.09
C THR A 387 21.36 -7.36 -15.03
N GLU A 388 22.55 -7.03 -14.51
CA GLU A 388 23.66 -6.52 -15.33
C GLU A 388 24.12 -7.50 -16.43
N SER A 389 23.91 -8.80 -16.25
CA SER A 389 24.19 -9.82 -17.29
C SER A 389 23.11 -9.92 -18.36
N GLY A 390 22.04 -9.12 -18.26
CA GLY A 390 20.92 -9.10 -19.20
C GLY A 390 19.80 -10.07 -18.86
N LEU A 391 19.94 -10.92 -17.84
CA LEU A 391 18.90 -11.85 -17.39
C LEU A 391 17.68 -11.07 -16.86
N GLN A 392 16.50 -11.41 -17.40
CA GLN A 392 15.22 -10.89 -16.95
C GLN A 392 14.73 -11.66 -15.72
N VAL A 393 14.32 -10.93 -14.68
CA VAL A 393 13.91 -11.49 -13.40
C VAL A 393 12.62 -10.84 -12.90
N ILE A 394 11.92 -11.57 -12.03
CA ILE A 394 10.81 -11.03 -11.24
C ILE A 394 11.31 -10.82 -9.81
N VAL A 395 11.06 -9.63 -9.29
CA VAL A 395 11.36 -9.25 -7.91
C VAL A 395 10.05 -9.11 -7.15
N LYS A 396 9.88 -9.85 -6.06
CA LYS A 396 8.70 -9.77 -5.19
C LYS A 396 9.11 -9.40 -3.78
N LEU A 397 8.34 -8.49 -3.17
CA LEU A 397 8.41 -8.19 -1.74
C LEU A 397 7.11 -8.65 -1.08
N SER A 398 7.21 -9.51 -0.06
CA SER A 398 6.04 -10.01 0.65
C SER A 398 6.22 -10.02 2.16
N ARG A 399 5.13 -10.18 2.90
CA ARG A 399 5.13 -10.35 4.36
C ARG A 399 5.24 -11.82 4.77
N THR A 400 4.82 -12.72 3.90
CA THR A 400 4.86 -14.17 4.09
C THR A 400 5.26 -14.79 2.76
N TYR A 401 6.07 -15.85 2.79
CA TYR A 401 6.51 -16.51 1.58
C TYR A 401 7.10 -17.88 1.92
N SER A 402 6.63 -18.92 1.25
CA SER A 402 7.17 -20.26 1.44
C SER A 402 8.29 -20.55 0.46
N LYS A 403 9.52 -20.31 0.92
CA LYS A 403 10.74 -20.72 0.20
C LYS A 403 10.73 -22.23 -0.08
N GLU A 404 10.42 -23.05 0.93
CA GLU A 404 10.43 -24.52 0.84
C GLU A 404 9.48 -25.04 -0.25
N VAL A 405 8.23 -24.57 -0.26
CA VAL A 405 7.24 -25.02 -1.25
C VAL A 405 7.59 -24.51 -2.64
N HIS A 406 8.06 -23.26 -2.75
CA HIS A 406 8.48 -22.69 -4.03
C HIS A 406 9.65 -23.47 -4.63
N GLU A 407 10.73 -23.68 -3.88
CA GLU A 407 11.90 -24.45 -4.35
C GLU A 407 11.53 -25.88 -4.74
N TYR A 408 10.66 -26.54 -3.95
CA TYR A 408 10.17 -27.87 -4.29
C TYR A 408 9.42 -27.91 -5.63
N CYS A 409 8.54 -26.93 -5.86
CA CYS A 409 7.78 -26.82 -7.11
C CYS A 409 8.67 -26.43 -8.29
N ALA A 410 9.66 -25.57 -8.07
CA ALA A 410 10.62 -25.13 -9.08
C ALA A 410 11.50 -26.30 -9.54
N ASN A 411 12.01 -27.10 -8.59
CA ASN A 411 12.79 -28.31 -8.87
C ASN A 411 12.00 -29.36 -9.65
N ALA A 412 10.68 -29.44 -9.43
CA ALA A 412 9.78 -30.30 -10.19
C ALA A 412 9.37 -29.72 -11.56
N GLY A 413 9.85 -28.52 -11.90
CA GLY A 413 9.58 -27.83 -13.16
C GLY A 413 8.18 -27.24 -13.28
N VAL A 414 7.44 -27.07 -12.17
CA VAL A 414 6.05 -26.55 -12.16
C VAL A 414 5.94 -25.17 -11.50
N ALA A 415 7.05 -24.48 -11.27
CA ALA A 415 7.13 -23.11 -10.78
C ALA A 415 8.37 -22.42 -11.36
N PRO A 416 8.47 -21.09 -11.30
CA PRO A 416 9.68 -20.39 -11.69
C PRO A 416 10.86 -20.75 -10.77
N THR A 417 12.06 -20.87 -11.33
CA THR A 417 13.31 -20.99 -10.56
C THR A 417 13.45 -19.85 -9.56
N LEU A 418 13.62 -20.19 -8.28
CA LEU A 418 13.94 -19.24 -7.23
C LEU A 418 15.44 -18.90 -7.29
N LEU A 419 15.77 -17.64 -7.58
CA LEU A 419 17.16 -17.18 -7.71
C LEU A 419 17.71 -16.73 -6.37
N HIS A 420 16.92 -16.00 -5.59
CA HIS A 420 17.30 -15.46 -4.27
C HIS A 420 16.10 -15.35 -3.32
N TYR A 421 16.37 -15.53 -2.03
CA TYR A 421 15.42 -15.32 -0.94
C TYR A 421 16.15 -14.71 0.26
N GLU A 422 15.60 -13.64 0.81
CA GLU A 422 16.17 -12.92 1.95
C GLU A 422 15.05 -12.35 2.82
N VAL A 423 15.20 -12.47 4.15
CA VAL A 423 14.36 -11.73 5.10
C VAL A 423 15.07 -10.42 5.41
N LEU A 424 14.47 -9.31 5.01
CA LEU A 424 14.96 -7.96 5.26
C LEU A 424 14.85 -7.60 6.74
N VAL A 425 15.62 -6.59 7.16
CA VAL A 425 15.70 -6.12 8.57
C VAL A 425 14.35 -5.81 9.21
N ASN A 426 13.37 -5.36 8.43
CA ASN A 426 12.01 -5.02 8.88
C ASN A 426 11.00 -6.19 8.77
N GLY A 427 11.49 -7.41 8.52
CA GLY A 427 10.69 -8.63 8.40
C GLY A 427 9.95 -8.78 7.07
N TRP A 428 10.17 -7.91 6.09
CA TRP A 428 9.73 -8.17 4.72
C TRP A 428 10.60 -9.25 4.09
N ILE A 429 10.03 -10.04 3.21
CA ILE A 429 10.72 -11.08 2.45
C ILE A 429 10.97 -10.53 1.05
N PHE A 430 12.23 -10.53 0.65
CA PHE A 430 12.71 -10.15 -0.66
C PHE A 430 13.03 -11.40 -1.47
N VAL A 431 12.34 -11.56 -2.60
CA VAL A 431 12.40 -12.74 -3.46
C VAL A 431 12.79 -12.31 -4.87
N VAL A 432 13.78 -12.97 -5.45
CA VAL A 432 14.13 -12.82 -6.87
C VAL A 432 13.96 -14.18 -7.54
N MET A 433 13.21 -14.22 -8.64
CA MET A 433 12.91 -15.45 -9.37
C MET A 433 13.04 -15.23 -10.88
N GLU A 434 13.14 -16.32 -11.65
CA GLU A 434 13.19 -16.21 -13.11
C GLU A 434 11.90 -15.56 -13.65
N LYS A 435 12.03 -14.76 -14.71
CA LYS A 435 10.87 -14.34 -15.49
C LYS A 435 10.51 -15.45 -16.48
N LEU A 436 9.31 -16.01 -16.33
CA LEU A 436 8.79 -17.03 -17.24
C LEU A 436 8.42 -16.44 -18.60
N GLU A 437 8.70 -17.18 -19.67
CA GLU A 437 8.12 -16.97 -21.00
C GLU A 437 6.76 -17.69 -21.06
N ALA A 438 5.83 -17.25 -20.21
CA ALA A 438 4.51 -17.85 -20.04
C ALA A 438 3.44 -16.75 -20.02
N VAL A 439 2.21 -17.13 -20.35
CA VAL A 439 1.03 -16.25 -20.28
C VAL A 439 0.13 -16.68 -19.13
N LEU A 440 -0.69 -15.78 -18.59
CA LEU A 440 -1.66 -16.17 -17.56
C LEU A 440 -2.60 -17.22 -18.13
N LEU A 441 -2.91 -18.26 -17.34
CA LEU A 441 -3.77 -19.35 -17.83
C LEU A 441 -5.12 -18.81 -18.31
N ALA A 442 -5.70 -17.85 -17.58
CA ALA A 442 -6.97 -17.20 -17.93
C ALA A 442 -6.99 -16.57 -19.35
N GLU A 443 -5.83 -16.19 -19.90
CA GLU A 443 -5.73 -15.57 -21.23
C GLU A 443 -5.77 -16.60 -22.38
N VAL A 444 -5.47 -17.87 -22.09
CA VAL A 444 -5.41 -18.96 -23.08
C VAL A 444 -6.49 -20.03 -22.91
N LEU A 445 -7.29 -19.93 -21.84
CA LEU A 445 -8.47 -20.79 -21.70
C LEU A 445 -9.50 -20.45 -22.78
N GLY A 446 -10.03 -21.47 -23.44
CA GLY A 446 -11.04 -21.33 -24.49
C GLY A 446 -10.51 -20.82 -25.85
N THR A 447 -9.22 -20.49 -25.97
CA THR A 447 -8.62 -20.08 -27.26
C THR A 447 -8.27 -21.27 -28.16
N GLY A 448 -8.33 -22.49 -27.61
CA GLY A 448 -7.84 -23.73 -28.25
C GLY A 448 -6.34 -23.98 -28.06
N THR A 449 -5.59 -23.04 -27.49
CA THR A 449 -4.15 -23.20 -27.18
C THR A 449 -3.92 -24.32 -26.17
N VAL A 450 -4.81 -24.46 -25.18
CA VAL A 450 -4.75 -25.51 -24.16
C VAL A 450 -5.96 -26.42 -24.31
N THR A 451 -5.73 -27.69 -24.65
CA THR A 451 -6.82 -28.67 -24.66
C THR A 451 -7.18 -29.10 -23.24
N LYS A 452 -8.44 -29.43 -23.01
CA LYS A 452 -8.92 -29.93 -21.72
C LYS A 452 -8.12 -31.15 -21.23
N SER A 453 -7.83 -32.11 -22.10
CA SER A 453 -7.05 -33.31 -21.73
C SER A 453 -5.62 -32.96 -21.29
N THR A 454 -5.02 -31.97 -21.94
CA THR A 454 -3.69 -31.46 -21.57
C THR A 454 -3.75 -30.77 -20.22
N LEU A 455 -4.71 -29.86 -20.02
CA LEU A 455 -4.88 -29.15 -18.75
C LEU A 455 -5.14 -30.13 -17.60
N GLU A 456 -6.04 -31.10 -17.78
CA GLU A 456 -6.30 -32.15 -16.80
C GLU A 456 -5.04 -32.92 -16.41
N SER A 457 -4.20 -33.27 -17.38
CA SER A 457 -2.94 -33.97 -17.13
C SER A 457 -1.97 -33.13 -16.27
N LYS A 458 -1.86 -31.82 -16.56
CA LYS A 458 -1.00 -30.90 -15.81
C LYS A 458 -1.53 -30.58 -14.41
N VAL A 459 -2.83 -30.39 -14.27
CA VAL A 459 -3.49 -30.24 -12.96
C VAL A 459 -3.26 -31.48 -12.09
N ARG A 460 -3.45 -32.69 -12.64
CA ARG A 460 -3.17 -33.94 -11.93
C ARG A 460 -1.70 -34.12 -11.57
N ARG A 461 -0.78 -33.54 -12.36
CA ARG A 461 0.65 -33.53 -12.03
C ARG A 461 0.90 -32.67 -10.78
N ILE A 462 0.35 -31.45 -10.72
CA ILE A 462 0.47 -30.58 -9.54
C ILE A 462 -0.08 -31.26 -8.29
N GLN A 463 -1.27 -31.87 -8.37
CA GLN A 463 -1.87 -32.59 -7.24
C GLN A 463 -1.00 -33.75 -6.74
N ARG A 464 -0.45 -34.55 -7.67
CA ARG A 464 0.45 -35.67 -7.33
C ARG A 464 1.79 -35.21 -6.77
N LEU A 465 2.21 -33.99 -7.12
CA LEU A 465 3.45 -33.40 -6.61
C LEU A 465 3.28 -32.90 -5.18
N LEU A 466 2.23 -32.13 -4.90
CA LEU A 466 2.06 -31.45 -3.60
C LEU A 466 1.59 -32.40 -2.49
N ARG A 467 0.62 -33.29 -2.77
CA ARG A 467 -0.02 -34.13 -1.75
C ARG A 467 0.95 -35.02 -0.97
N PRO A 468 1.90 -35.75 -1.59
CA PRO A 468 2.80 -36.63 -0.84
C PRO A 468 3.73 -35.90 0.14
N GLN A 469 3.98 -34.62 -0.08
CA GLN A 469 4.83 -33.79 0.78
C GLN A 469 4.04 -33.00 1.84
N ASN A 470 2.71 -33.20 1.89
CA ASN A 470 1.78 -32.39 2.66
C ASN A 470 1.95 -30.89 2.38
N TYR A 471 2.19 -30.52 1.11
CA TYR A 471 2.26 -29.11 0.72
C TYR A 471 0.91 -28.61 0.23
N VAL A 472 0.64 -27.36 0.57
CA VAL A 472 -0.54 -26.60 0.16
C VAL A 472 -0.07 -25.24 -0.32
N HIS A 473 -0.56 -24.81 -1.47
CA HIS A 473 -0.32 -23.47 -2.00
C HIS A 473 -1.21 -22.44 -1.30
N GLY A 474 -2.47 -22.81 -1.01
CA GLY A 474 -3.44 -22.01 -0.27
C GLY A 474 -4.18 -20.99 -1.13
N ASP A 475 -3.67 -20.69 -2.32
CA ASP A 475 -4.25 -19.75 -3.28
C ASP A 475 -4.17 -20.22 -4.73
N LEU A 476 -4.38 -21.51 -4.98
CA LEU A 476 -4.14 -22.12 -6.29
C LEU A 476 -5.27 -21.85 -7.31
N ARG A 477 -5.53 -20.56 -7.56
CA ARG A 477 -6.54 -20.06 -8.49
C ARG A 477 -5.97 -19.81 -9.88
N GLU A 478 -6.86 -19.61 -10.86
CA GLU A 478 -6.48 -19.30 -12.25
C GLU A 478 -5.51 -18.11 -12.37
N SER A 479 -5.64 -17.11 -11.48
CA SER A 479 -4.79 -15.92 -11.44
C SER A 479 -3.34 -16.22 -11.02
N ASN A 480 -3.12 -17.35 -10.36
CA ASN A 480 -1.82 -17.79 -9.87
C ASN A 480 -1.26 -18.97 -10.69
N LEU A 481 -1.80 -19.16 -11.90
CA LEU A 481 -1.40 -20.21 -12.85
C LEU A 481 -1.00 -19.58 -14.19
N MET A 482 0.14 -19.99 -14.72
CA MET A 482 0.65 -19.55 -16.02
C MET A 482 0.86 -20.74 -16.95
N TRP A 483 0.65 -20.51 -18.25
CA TRP A 483 0.85 -21.49 -19.31
C TRP A 483 2.14 -21.19 -20.09
N GLU A 484 3.10 -22.10 -20.03
CA GLU A 484 4.35 -22.04 -20.81
C GLU A 484 4.19 -22.90 -22.07
N GLU A 485 3.87 -22.25 -23.20
CA GLU A 485 3.57 -22.94 -24.46
C GLU A 485 4.75 -23.74 -25.01
N SER A 486 5.97 -23.19 -24.93
CA SER A 486 7.20 -23.82 -25.44
C SER A 486 7.49 -25.18 -24.78
N ARG A 487 7.12 -25.35 -23.52
CA ARG A 487 7.27 -26.60 -22.76
C ARG A 487 5.98 -27.37 -22.59
N ASN A 488 4.87 -26.81 -23.06
CA ASN A 488 3.52 -27.33 -22.84
C ASN A 488 3.31 -27.61 -21.34
N GLU A 489 3.59 -26.64 -20.47
CA GLU A 489 3.61 -26.84 -19.00
C GLU A 489 2.77 -25.79 -18.26
N LEU A 490 2.15 -26.23 -17.16
CA LEU A 490 1.44 -25.37 -16.23
C LEU A 490 2.37 -24.98 -15.08
N LYS A 491 2.53 -23.68 -14.85
CA LYS A 491 3.41 -23.11 -13.83
C LYS A 491 2.58 -22.44 -12.74
N MET A 492 2.90 -22.75 -11.48
CA MET A 492 2.37 -22.06 -10.30
C MET A 492 3.24 -20.85 -9.98
N ILE A 493 2.59 -19.76 -9.59
CA ILE A 493 3.22 -18.54 -9.09
C ILE A 493 2.54 -18.13 -7.79
N ASP A 494 3.14 -17.18 -7.06
CA ASP A 494 2.59 -16.60 -5.83
C ASP A 494 2.52 -17.55 -4.61
N PHE A 495 3.69 -17.90 -4.07
CA PHE A 495 3.83 -18.75 -2.88
C PHE A 495 3.70 -17.99 -1.55
N ASP A 496 2.99 -16.86 -1.52
CA ASP A 496 2.91 -15.99 -0.33
C ASP A 496 2.25 -16.68 0.86
N TRP A 497 1.26 -17.54 0.60
CA TRP A 497 0.53 -18.25 1.67
C TRP A 497 0.94 -19.70 1.81
N ALA A 498 1.67 -20.24 0.84
CA ALA A 498 1.97 -21.66 0.77
C ALA A 498 2.65 -22.20 2.04
N GLY A 499 2.55 -23.51 2.27
CA GLY A 499 3.19 -24.16 3.41
C GLY A 499 2.71 -25.59 3.60
N LYS A 500 2.81 -26.08 4.84
CA LYS A 500 2.38 -27.43 5.21
C LYS A 500 0.87 -27.49 5.47
N ASP A 501 0.25 -28.57 5.00
CA ASP A 501 -1.16 -28.89 5.18
C ASP A 501 -1.54 -28.95 6.67
N GLY A 502 -2.54 -28.18 7.09
CA GLY A 502 -2.98 -28.10 8.48
C GLY A 502 -2.08 -27.28 9.42
N GLU A 503 -0.97 -26.73 8.94
CA GLU A 503 -0.02 -25.94 9.75
C GLU A 503 0.11 -24.48 9.30
N ALA A 504 0.16 -24.23 7.99
CA ALA A 504 0.17 -22.86 7.46
C ALA A 504 -1.20 -22.20 7.62
N PHE A 505 -1.29 -20.86 7.63
CA PHE A 505 -2.53 -20.13 7.90
C PHE A 505 -2.91 -19.16 6.77
N TYR A 506 -4.22 -19.05 6.51
CA TYR A 506 -4.78 -17.95 5.75
C TYR A 506 -4.52 -16.62 6.46
N PRO A 507 -4.29 -15.53 5.69
CA PRO A 507 -4.05 -14.22 6.28
C PRO A 507 -5.24 -13.72 7.12
N PRO A 508 -5.00 -12.89 8.14
CA PRO A 508 -6.06 -12.34 8.99
C PRO A 508 -6.98 -11.36 8.24
N PHE A 509 -6.56 -10.85 7.09
CA PHE A 509 -7.32 -9.92 6.25
C PHE A 509 -7.63 -10.54 4.88
N LEU A 510 -8.35 -11.66 4.89
CA LEU A 510 -8.75 -12.37 3.68
C LEU A 510 -9.77 -11.57 2.86
N ASN A 511 -9.63 -11.54 1.54
CA ASN A 511 -10.58 -10.84 0.65
C ASN A 511 -11.96 -11.52 0.69
N THR A 512 -12.98 -10.81 1.18
CA THR A 512 -14.35 -11.33 1.31
C THR A 512 -15.17 -11.31 0.01
N GLU A 513 -14.66 -10.69 -1.05
CA GLU A 513 -15.34 -10.66 -2.36
C GLU A 513 -15.15 -11.96 -3.15
N VAL A 514 -14.11 -12.73 -2.82
CA VAL A 514 -13.84 -14.04 -3.40
C VAL A 514 -14.79 -15.07 -2.80
N LYS A 515 -15.39 -15.91 -3.66
CA LYS A 515 -16.19 -17.07 -3.24
C LYS A 515 -15.27 -18.23 -2.85
N TRP A 516 -14.73 -18.18 -1.65
CA TRP A 516 -13.82 -19.20 -1.13
C TRP A 516 -14.49 -20.59 -0.98
N PRO A 517 -13.71 -21.68 -1.08
CA PRO A 517 -14.15 -23.02 -0.68
C PRO A 517 -14.68 -23.04 0.76
N GLY A 518 -15.61 -23.96 1.04
CA GLY A 518 -16.12 -24.14 2.40
C GLY A 518 -15.00 -24.52 3.38
N GLY A 519 -14.97 -23.86 4.53
CA GLY A 519 -13.93 -24.07 5.57
C GLY A 519 -12.82 -23.01 5.58
N VAL A 520 -12.66 -22.25 4.49
CA VAL A 520 -11.73 -21.11 4.45
C VAL A 520 -12.26 -19.95 5.28
N ALA A 521 -11.41 -19.41 6.17
CA ALA A 521 -11.69 -18.19 6.91
C ALA A 521 -10.39 -17.51 7.37
N PRO A 522 -10.41 -16.21 7.70
CA PRO A 522 -9.24 -15.49 8.19
C PRO A 522 -8.58 -16.17 9.39
N GLY A 523 -7.25 -16.31 9.35
CA GLY A 523 -6.47 -16.94 10.43
C GLY A 523 -6.75 -18.43 10.65
N LYS A 524 -7.47 -19.11 9.74
CA LYS A 524 -7.61 -20.57 9.76
C LYS A 524 -6.48 -21.23 9.00
N VAL A 525 -6.23 -22.49 9.30
CA VAL A 525 -5.19 -23.27 8.64
C VAL A 525 -5.50 -23.50 7.16
N LEU A 526 -4.46 -23.56 6.33
CA LEU A 526 -4.52 -24.01 4.95
C LEU A 526 -4.76 -25.51 4.92
N ILE A 527 -5.65 -25.95 4.02
CA ILE A 527 -6.00 -27.36 3.85
C ILE A 527 -5.85 -27.74 2.38
N ALA A 528 -5.22 -28.88 2.08
CA ALA A 528 -4.98 -29.34 0.70
C ALA A 528 -6.27 -29.46 -0.14
N ALA A 529 -7.40 -29.78 0.51
CA ALA A 529 -8.71 -29.85 -0.12
C ALA A 529 -9.17 -28.50 -0.73
N HIS A 530 -8.67 -27.36 -0.23
CA HIS A 530 -8.97 -26.05 -0.80
C HIS A 530 -8.29 -25.83 -2.16
N ASP A 531 -7.03 -26.27 -2.30
CA ASP A 531 -6.34 -26.24 -3.60
C ASP A 531 -7.01 -27.20 -4.60
N ASP A 532 -7.38 -28.40 -4.15
CA ASP A 532 -8.13 -29.35 -4.97
C ASP A 532 -9.47 -28.77 -5.44
N TYR A 533 -10.17 -28.00 -4.60
CA TYR A 533 -11.40 -27.33 -4.99
C TYR A 533 -11.16 -26.38 -6.15
N TRP A 534 -10.14 -25.52 -6.06
CA TRP A 534 -9.82 -24.55 -7.11
C TRP A 534 -9.41 -25.21 -8.42
N LEU A 535 -8.54 -26.21 -8.34
CA LEU A 535 -8.10 -26.97 -9.50
C LEU A 535 -9.27 -27.72 -10.17
N ASN A 536 -10.18 -28.31 -9.39
CA ASN A 536 -11.36 -28.97 -9.94
C ASN A 536 -12.37 -27.99 -10.53
N LEU A 537 -12.51 -26.79 -9.95
CA LEU A 537 -13.34 -25.72 -10.50
C LEU A 537 -12.81 -25.29 -11.88
N LEU A 538 -11.50 -25.04 -11.98
CA LEU A 538 -10.82 -24.72 -13.22
C LEU A 538 -11.10 -25.76 -14.33
N LEU A 539 -11.01 -27.05 -14.02
CA LEU A 539 -11.29 -28.12 -15.01
C LEU A 539 -12.77 -28.16 -15.45
N ARG A 540 -13.70 -27.81 -14.56
CA ARG A 540 -15.13 -27.73 -14.89
C ARG A 540 -15.42 -26.54 -15.80
N GLU A 541 -14.82 -25.39 -15.52
CA GLU A 541 -14.99 -24.17 -16.32
C GLU A 541 -14.34 -24.33 -17.69
N ALA A 542 -13.16 -24.94 -17.77
CA ALA A 542 -12.52 -25.32 -19.04
C ALA A 542 -13.35 -26.31 -19.90
N SER A 543 -14.40 -26.91 -19.34
CA SER A 543 -15.32 -27.79 -20.10
C SER A 543 -16.50 -27.03 -20.74
N GLN A 544 -16.67 -25.75 -20.42
CA GLN A 544 -17.76 -24.89 -20.93
C GLN A 544 -17.33 -24.05 -22.15
N TYR A 545 -16.03 -24.02 -22.43
CA TYR A 545 -15.41 -23.45 -23.62
C TYR A 545 -15.10 -24.57 -24.61
#